data_AF-A0A3L7QJ33-F1
#
_entry.id   AF-A0A3L7QJ33-F1
#
_cell.length_a   1.000
_cell.length_b   1.000
_cell.length_c   1.000
_cell.angle_alpha   90.00
_cell.angle_beta   90.00
_cell.angle_gamma   90.00
#
_symmetry.space_group_name_H-M   'P 1'
#
loop_
_entity.id
_entity.type
_entity.pdbx_description
1 polymer ?
#
loop_
_entity_poly.entity_id
_entity_poly.type
_entity_poly.pdbx_seq_one_letter_code
_entity_poly.pdbx_strand_id
1 'polypeptide(L)'
;MAAEAETPSSVNHLHPGDSDTATPAGFLPGRVGFSGGLSVEMNGLIAGNCVVGRVEIDTHIPGFSGDTMRSISLSGGWLMGLLAFGLAIYATPSVDPIHAEEKKPAEKTPAVVTVPVEADMHEFMEYVCEPPYKRLKAALTTAPTENATWKAIKSDSLILAESGNLLIGRPPEKDAADWLKHASGVREVGGSLYKAAKKKDAAESRKQWELLLIQCNACHTQFAGGEHMLAP
;
A
#
# COMPACT_ATOMS: atom_id res chain seq x y z
N MET A 1 15.63 42.08 -40.77
CA MET A 1 14.52 43.06 -40.72
C MET A 1 13.47 42.62 -41.73
N ALA A 2 12.57 41.75 -41.30
CA ALA A 2 11.38 41.36 -42.05
C ALA A 2 10.28 41.28 -40.98
N ALA A 3 9.25 42.10 -41.15
CA ALA A 3 8.11 42.21 -40.26
C ALA A 3 7.01 41.32 -40.84
N GLU A 4 6.59 40.30 -40.09
CA GLU A 4 5.36 39.57 -40.35
C GLU A 4 4.34 39.99 -39.29
N ALA A 5 3.20 40.45 -39.77
CA ALA A 5 2.07 40.89 -38.97
C ALA A 5 1.20 39.68 -38.63
N GLU A 6 1.09 39.35 -37.34
CA GLU A 6 0.11 38.39 -36.84
C GLU A 6 -1.20 39.08 -36.49
N THR A 7 -2.29 38.56 -37.04
CA THR A 7 -3.66 38.94 -36.72
C THR A 7 -4.15 38.20 -35.46
N PRO A 8 -4.90 38.84 -34.55
CA PRO A 8 -5.39 38.20 -33.32
C PRO A 8 -6.66 37.39 -33.58
N SER A 9 -6.64 36.09 -33.27
CA SER A 9 -7.85 35.25 -33.19
C SER A 9 -8.43 35.28 -31.78
N SER A 10 -9.74 35.46 -31.75
CA SER A 10 -10.59 35.86 -30.64
C SER A 10 -10.70 34.86 -29.49
N VAL A 11 -10.67 35.44 -28.29
CA VAL A 11 -11.17 34.94 -27.02
C VAL A 11 -12.67 34.61 -27.12
N ASN A 12 -13.05 33.38 -26.77
CA ASN A 12 -14.44 33.05 -26.43
C ASN A 12 -14.54 32.78 -24.92
N HIS A 13 -14.87 33.82 -24.17
CA HIS A 13 -15.64 33.69 -22.95
C HIS A 13 -17.10 33.41 -23.34
N LEU A 14 -17.76 32.47 -22.67
CA LEU A 14 -19.16 32.56 -22.19
C LEU A 14 -19.58 31.22 -21.54
N HIS A 15 -19.60 31.22 -20.22
CA HIS A 15 -20.63 30.55 -19.41
C HIS A 15 -21.46 31.69 -18.81
N PRO A 16 -22.79 31.58 -18.75
CA PRO A 16 -23.37 30.99 -17.53
C PRO A 16 -24.72 30.28 -17.69
N GLY A 17 -24.97 29.38 -16.73
CA GLY A 17 -26.26 29.25 -16.05
C GLY A 17 -27.31 28.38 -16.72
N ASP A 18 -27.60 27.23 -16.11
CA ASP A 18 -28.98 26.90 -15.76
C ASP A 18 -29.00 26.03 -14.51
N SER A 19 -29.76 26.53 -13.54
CA SER A 19 -30.04 25.98 -12.23
C SER A 19 -31.36 25.22 -12.28
N ASP A 20 -31.34 23.91 -12.11
CA ASP A 20 -32.55 23.14 -11.84
C ASP A 20 -32.45 22.42 -10.49
N THR A 21 -33.16 23.02 -9.55
CA THR A 21 -33.54 22.50 -8.26
C THR A 21 -34.61 21.42 -8.42
N ALA A 22 -34.31 20.18 -8.06
CA ALA A 22 -35.32 19.16 -7.81
C ALA A 22 -34.99 18.38 -6.52
N THR A 23 -35.71 18.74 -5.47
CA THR A 23 -35.78 18.04 -4.19
C THR A 23 -36.66 16.80 -4.34
N PRO A 24 -36.24 15.61 -3.86
CA PRO A 24 -37.18 14.61 -3.41
C PRO A 24 -37.21 14.53 -1.89
N ALA A 25 -38.45 14.50 -1.40
CA ALA A 25 -38.83 14.42 -0.01
C ALA A 25 -38.46 13.07 0.65
N GLY A 26 -38.14 13.15 1.94
CA GLY A 26 -38.66 12.25 2.96
C GLY A 26 -38.10 10.84 3.03
N PHE A 27 -37.05 10.65 3.84
CA PHE A 27 -36.85 9.40 4.55
C PHE A 27 -36.44 9.67 6.00
N LEU A 28 -37.20 9.06 6.91
CA LEU A 28 -37.12 9.25 8.37
C LEU A 28 -35.87 8.57 8.94
N PRO A 29 -35.22 9.13 9.98
CA PRO A 29 -34.13 8.45 10.67
C PRO A 29 -34.68 7.34 11.60
N GLY A 30 -34.54 6.09 11.16
CA GLY A 30 -34.67 4.91 12.01
C GLY A 30 -33.47 4.79 12.94
N ARG A 31 -33.72 5.05 14.23
CA ARG A 31 -32.77 4.92 15.33
C ARG A 31 -32.57 3.43 15.65
N VAL A 32 -31.58 2.78 15.03
CA VAL A 32 -31.07 1.49 15.50
C VAL A 32 -30.00 1.74 16.55
N GLY A 33 -30.39 1.59 17.82
CA GLY A 33 -29.46 1.56 18.93
C GLY A 33 -28.68 0.25 18.91
N PHE A 34 -27.36 0.33 18.75
CA PHE A 34 -26.46 -0.79 19.03
C PHE A 34 -25.89 -0.60 20.43
N SER A 35 -26.61 -1.12 21.43
CA SER A 35 -26.10 -1.25 22.80
C SER A 35 -25.18 -2.48 22.86
N GLY A 36 -23.96 -2.34 22.37
CA GLY A 36 -22.88 -3.30 22.57
C GLY A 36 -21.87 -2.71 23.52
N GLY A 37 -22.14 -2.79 24.83
CA GLY A 37 -21.16 -2.46 25.86
C GLY A 37 -20.05 -3.51 25.86
N LEU A 38 -18.86 -3.14 25.38
CA LEU A 38 -17.66 -3.92 25.58
C LEU A 38 -17.15 -3.63 26.99
N SER A 39 -17.62 -4.40 27.97
CA SER A 39 -17.00 -4.44 29.30
C SER A 39 -15.83 -5.41 29.26
N VAL A 40 -14.62 -4.90 29.45
CA VAL A 40 -13.43 -5.71 29.68
C VAL A 40 -13.21 -5.73 31.20
N GLU A 41 -13.64 -6.81 31.86
CA GLU A 41 -13.23 -7.09 33.24
C GLU A 41 -11.91 -7.87 33.23
N MET A 42 -10.82 -7.21 33.65
CA MET A 42 -9.54 -7.86 33.92
C MET A 42 -9.47 -8.22 35.40
N ASN A 43 -9.88 -9.44 35.75
CA ASN A 43 -9.57 -10.01 37.06
C ASN A 43 -8.29 -10.85 36.95
N GLY A 44 -7.16 -10.24 37.28
CA GLY A 44 -5.86 -10.91 37.37
C GLY A 44 -5.45 -11.13 38.82
N LEU A 45 -5.33 -12.40 39.24
CA LEU A 45 -4.62 -12.79 40.46
C LEU A 45 -3.14 -12.99 40.08
N ILE A 46 -2.24 -12.19 40.66
CA ILE A 46 -0.80 -12.30 40.40
C ILE A 46 -0.22 -13.42 41.26
N ALA A 47 0.15 -14.53 40.62
CA ALA A 47 1.11 -15.50 41.17
C ALA A 47 1.89 -16.17 40.02
N GLY A 48 3.15 -15.74 39.81
CA GLY A 48 4.14 -16.45 38.98
C GLY A 48 4.07 -16.18 37.47
N ASN A 49 5.24 -16.12 36.84
CA ASN A 49 5.48 -15.72 35.44
C ASN A 49 4.91 -16.70 34.38
N CYS A 50 3.59 -16.79 34.26
CA CYS A 50 2.95 -17.38 33.08
C CYS A 50 1.55 -16.76 32.88
N VAL A 51 1.41 -15.88 31.88
CA VAL A 51 0.09 -15.41 31.43
C VAL A 51 -0.43 -16.43 30.44
N VAL A 52 -1.30 -17.34 30.91
CA VAL A 52 -2.15 -18.15 30.04
C VAL A 52 -3.48 -17.43 29.94
N GLY A 53 -3.63 -16.57 28.93
CA GLY A 53 -4.90 -15.96 28.60
C GLY A 53 -5.79 -16.95 27.88
N ARG A 54 -6.93 -17.31 28.47
CA ARG A 54 -8.03 -18.00 27.78
C ARG A 54 -8.96 -16.93 27.24
N VAL A 55 -9.06 -16.82 25.92
CA VAL A 55 -10.05 -15.96 25.25
C VAL A 55 -11.26 -16.83 24.96
N GLU A 56 -12.34 -16.65 25.71
CA GLU A 56 -13.65 -17.20 25.38
C GLU A 56 -14.41 -16.16 24.54
N ILE A 57 -14.71 -16.52 23.29
CA ILE A 57 -15.55 -15.73 22.39
C ILE A 57 -16.90 -16.43 22.37
N ASP A 58 -17.87 -15.82 23.05
CA ASP A 58 -19.25 -16.30 23.03
C ASP A 58 -20.00 -15.63 21.87
N THR A 59 -20.05 -16.29 20.72
CA THR A 59 -20.86 -15.85 19.58
C THR A 59 -22.20 -16.59 19.58
N HIS A 60 -23.19 -16.03 20.28
CA HIS A 60 -24.57 -16.51 20.18
C HIS A 60 -25.22 -15.92 18.91
N ILE A 61 -25.29 -16.72 17.85
CA ILE A 61 -26.07 -16.42 16.64
C ILE A 61 -27.40 -17.20 16.72
N PRO A 62 -28.56 -16.53 16.84
CA PRO A 62 -29.84 -17.23 16.83
C PRO A 62 -30.15 -17.76 15.42
N GLY A 63 -30.29 -19.08 15.27
CA GLY A 63 -30.82 -19.72 14.06
C GLY A 63 -30.00 -20.84 13.42
N PHE A 64 -28.90 -21.28 14.04
CA PHE A 64 -28.07 -22.37 13.49
C PHE A 64 -28.09 -23.60 14.39
N SER A 65 -29.04 -24.51 14.17
CA SER A 65 -28.98 -25.88 14.71
C SER A 65 -28.08 -26.72 13.81
N GLY A 66 -26.85 -26.96 14.25
CA GLY A 66 -25.89 -27.83 13.59
C GLY A 66 -24.81 -28.27 14.56
N ASP A 67 -25.08 -29.35 15.30
CA ASP A 67 -24.10 -30.07 16.11
C ASP A 67 -23.04 -30.69 15.20
N THR A 68 -21.87 -30.05 15.11
CA THR A 68 -20.64 -30.75 14.71
C THR A 68 -19.44 -30.10 15.41
N MET A 69 -19.24 -30.46 16.67
CA MET A 69 -17.97 -30.24 17.37
C MET A 69 -16.87 -31.04 16.66
N ARG A 70 -16.06 -30.37 15.84
CA ARG A 70 -14.74 -30.87 15.46
C ARG A 70 -13.75 -30.40 16.52
N SER A 71 -13.43 -31.27 17.46
CA SER A 71 -12.28 -31.11 18.35
C SER A 71 -11.00 -31.25 17.52
N ILE A 72 -10.24 -30.17 17.40
CA ILE A 72 -8.88 -30.22 16.88
C ILE A 72 -7.97 -30.56 18.06
N SER A 73 -7.66 -31.85 18.18
CA SER A 73 -6.62 -32.34 19.07
C SER A 73 -5.27 -31.96 18.47
N LEU A 74 -4.61 -30.95 19.03
CA LEU A 74 -3.19 -30.69 18.77
C LEU A 74 -2.37 -31.70 19.59
N SER A 75 -2.17 -32.89 19.03
CA SER A 75 -1.20 -33.84 19.57
C SER A 75 0.21 -33.29 19.36
N GLY A 76 0.85 -32.91 20.47
CA GLY A 76 2.27 -32.56 20.52
C GLY A 76 3.11 -33.73 20.02
N GLY A 77 3.86 -33.49 18.95
CA GLY A 77 4.64 -34.53 18.28
C GLY A 77 5.69 -33.96 17.35
N TRP A 78 6.41 -32.92 17.78
CA TRP A 78 7.63 -32.44 17.11
C TRP A 78 8.68 -32.03 18.14
N LEU A 79 8.99 -32.94 19.06
CA LEU A 79 10.27 -32.98 19.76
C LEU A 79 10.82 -34.39 19.52
N MET A 80 12.10 -34.49 19.18
CA MET A 80 12.90 -35.70 18.89
C MET A 80 13.11 -35.99 17.39
N GLY A 81 14.09 -35.28 16.82
CA GLY A 81 14.71 -35.57 15.53
C GLY A 81 16.15 -35.09 15.47
N LEU A 82 16.89 -35.18 16.58
CA LEU A 82 18.33 -34.97 16.67
C LEU A 82 18.95 -36.26 17.18
N LEU A 83 19.50 -37.09 16.28
CA LEU A 83 20.68 -37.93 16.50
C LEU A 83 20.93 -38.81 15.26
N ALA A 84 22.21 -38.94 14.91
CA ALA A 84 22.80 -39.79 13.87
C ALA A 84 22.96 -39.19 12.47
N PHE A 85 23.92 -38.28 12.31
CA PHE A 85 24.80 -38.31 11.15
C PHE A 85 26.26 -38.02 11.56
N GLY A 86 27.02 -39.11 11.65
CA GLY A 86 28.35 -39.25 11.04
C GLY A 86 29.40 -38.20 11.34
N LEU A 87 30.24 -38.53 12.31
CA LEU A 87 31.58 -37.99 12.54
C LEU A 87 32.47 -38.21 11.29
N ALA A 88 32.65 -37.19 10.46
CA ALA A 88 33.69 -37.13 9.43
C ALA A 88 34.65 -35.99 9.75
N ILE A 89 35.75 -36.33 10.44
CA ILE A 89 36.87 -35.43 10.71
C ILE A 89 37.59 -35.20 9.37
N TYR A 90 37.21 -34.14 8.66
CA TYR A 90 38.01 -33.60 7.57
C TYR A 90 39.03 -32.61 8.16
N ALA A 91 40.29 -32.81 7.78
CA ALA A 91 41.42 -31.97 8.13
C ALA A 91 41.14 -30.50 7.81
N THR A 92 41.18 -29.64 8.83
CA THR A 92 41.11 -28.19 8.66
C THR A 92 42.43 -27.70 8.09
N PRO A 93 42.47 -27.04 6.92
CA PRO A 93 43.67 -26.32 6.50
C PRO A 93 43.97 -25.22 7.52
N SER A 94 45.25 -25.10 7.89
CA SER A 94 45.78 -24.01 8.71
C SER A 94 45.35 -22.69 8.10
N VAL A 95 44.52 -21.93 8.82
CA VAL A 95 44.14 -20.58 8.43
C VAL A 95 45.34 -19.71 8.78
N ASP A 96 46.07 -19.26 7.78
CA ASP A 96 47.12 -18.26 7.96
C ASP A 96 46.52 -17.03 8.67
N PRO A 97 47.29 -16.35 9.54
CA PRO A 97 46.81 -15.12 10.15
C PRO A 97 46.48 -14.13 9.04
N ILE A 98 45.18 -13.82 8.91
CA ILE A 98 44.70 -12.76 8.04
C ILE A 98 45.42 -11.49 8.49
N HIS A 99 46.41 -11.07 7.70
CA HIS A 99 46.90 -9.71 7.76
C HIS A 99 45.67 -8.82 7.62
N ALA A 100 45.37 -8.07 8.68
CA ALA A 100 44.41 -7.00 8.64
C ALA A 100 44.91 -6.01 7.59
N GLU A 101 44.41 -6.16 6.37
CA GLU A 101 44.58 -5.17 5.33
C GLU A 101 43.88 -3.92 5.86
N GLU A 102 44.69 -2.93 6.24
CA GLU A 102 44.23 -1.63 6.68
C GLU A 102 43.30 -1.09 5.60
N LYS A 103 42.00 -1.04 5.92
CA LYS A 103 40.93 -0.62 5.01
C LYS A 103 41.23 0.80 4.57
N LYS A 104 41.92 0.94 3.42
CA LYS A 104 42.17 2.20 2.73
C LYS A 104 40.83 2.97 2.70
N PRO A 105 40.79 4.23 3.15
CA PRO A 105 39.55 5.00 3.13
C PRO A 105 38.95 4.94 1.73
N ALA A 106 37.72 4.43 1.63
CA ALA A 106 37.01 4.35 0.38
C ALA A 106 36.99 5.74 -0.24
N GLU A 107 37.63 5.86 -1.40
CA GLU A 107 37.54 7.05 -2.24
C GLU A 107 36.05 7.34 -2.46
N LYS A 108 35.61 8.55 -2.12
CA LYS A 108 34.21 8.96 -2.27
C LYS A 108 33.88 8.95 -3.75
N THR A 109 33.33 7.85 -4.26
CA THR A 109 32.70 7.82 -5.58
C THR A 109 31.71 8.96 -5.64
N PRO A 110 31.77 9.84 -6.65
CA PRO A 110 30.83 10.93 -6.78
C PRO A 110 29.42 10.35 -6.83
N ALA A 111 28.52 10.89 -6.00
CA ALA A 111 27.14 10.46 -5.99
C ALA A 111 26.52 10.73 -7.37
N VAL A 112 25.95 9.70 -7.99
CA VAL A 112 25.22 9.85 -9.24
C VAL A 112 23.94 10.63 -8.94
N VAL A 113 23.83 11.83 -9.48
CA VAL A 113 22.63 12.67 -9.33
C VAL A 113 21.61 12.24 -10.38
N THR A 114 20.43 11.80 -9.94
CA THR A 114 19.31 11.46 -10.82
C THR A 114 18.62 12.74 -11.28
N VAL A 115 18.53 12.96 -12.60
CA VAL A 115 17.82 14.09 -13.20
C VAL A 115 16.45 13.62 -13.70
N PRO A 116 15.34 14.27 -13.31
CA PRO A 116 14.03 14.01 -13.88
C PRO A 116 13.99 14.23 -15.38
N VAL A 117 13.35 13.30 -16.12
CA VAL A 117 13.10 13.49 -17.56
C VAL A 117 12.05 14.59 -17.79
N GLU A 118 10.99 14.57 -16.99
CA GLU A 118 9.98 15.62 -16.90
C GLU A 118 10.15 16.34 -15.57
N ALA A 119 10.33 17.67 -15.64
CA ALA A 119 10.59 18.53 -14.49
C ALA A 119 9.30 19.03 -13.85
N ASP A 120 8.22 19.16 -14.62
CA ASP A 120 6.92 19.55 -14.11
C ASP A 120 6.25 18.39 -13.36
N MET A 121 5.81 18.65 -12.12
CA MET A 121 5.22 17.62 -11.27
C MET A 121 3.80 17.25 -11.72
N HIS A 122 3.04 18.21 -12.28
CA HIS A 122 1.71 17.94 -12.80
C HIS A 122 1.80 17.00 -14.00
N GLU A 123 2.66 17.28 -14.97
CA GLU A 123 2.89 16.42 -16.15
C GLU A 123 3.39 15.02 -15.75
N PHE A 124 4.28 14.94 -14.74
CA PHE A 124 4.71 13.65 -14.20
C PHE A 124 3.53 12.84 -13.63
N MET A 125 2.70 13.46 -12.79
CA MET A 125 1.55 12.79 -12.19
C MET A 125 0.51 12.42 -13.25
N GLU A 126 0.25 13.30 -14.21
CA GLU A 126 -0.72 13.08 -15.28
C GLU A 126 -0.30 11.94 -16.19
N TYR A 127 0.94 11.89 -16.68
CA TYR A 127 1.31 10.87 -17.67
C TYR A 127 1.89 9.58 -17.09
N VAL A 128 2.46 9.61 -15.89
CA VAL A 128 3.02 8.41 -15.25
C VAL A 128 2.02 7.75 -14.30
N CYS A 129 1.32 8.53 -13.48
CA CYS A 129 0.50 7.99 -12.39
C CYS A 129 -0.99 7.85 -12.76
N GLU A 130 -1.57 8.79 -13.49
CA GLU A 130 -3.00 8.77 -13.80
C GLU A 130 -3.44 7.58 -14.69
N PRO A 131 -2.71 7.20 -15.77
CA PRO A 131 -3.10 6.07 -16.61
C PRO A 131 -3.14 4.73 -15.87
N PRO A 132 -2.12 4.31 -15.08
CA PRO A 132 -2.22 3.08 -14.30
C PRO A 132 -3.27 3.18 -13.20
N TYR A 133 -3.52 4.35 -12.61
CA TYR A 133 -4.64 4.53 -11.68
C TYR A 133 -5.99 4.20 -12.35
N LYS A 134 -6.28 4.82 -13.50
CA LYS A 134 -7.54 4.62 -14.26
C LYS A 134 -7.73 3.16 -14.65
N ARG A 135 -6.66 2.48 -15.09
CA ARG A 135 -6.71 1.05 -15.45
C ARG A 135 -6.90 0.15 -14.22
N LEU A 136 -6.21 0.41 -13.11
CA LEU A 136 -6.40 -0.34 -11.86
C LEU A 136 -7.81 -0.19 -11.32
N LYS A 137 -8.35 1.03 -11.34
CA LYS A 137 -9.75 1.30 -10.96
C LYS A 137 -10.69 0.39 -11.74
N ALA A 138 -10.66 0.46 -13.08
CA ALA A 138 -11.51 -0.38 -13.92
C ALA A 138 -11.31 -1.89 -13.64
N ALA A 139 -10.06 -2.33 -13.53
CA ALA A 139 -9.72 -3.75 -13.36
C ALA A 139 -10.11 -4.31 -11.98
N LEU A 140 -10.05 -3.50 -10.92
CA LEU A 140 -10.29 -3.92 -9.53
C LEU A 140 -11.71 -3.66 -9.06
N THR A 141 -12.50 -2.80 -9.73
CA THR A 141 -13.94 -2.67 -9.48
C THR A 141 -14.68 -3.96 -9.84
N THR A 142 -14.26 -4.64 -10.90
CA THR A 142 -14.73 -5.98 -11.27
C THR A 142 -13.82 -7.04 -10.64
N ALA A 143 -14.37 -8.14 -10.10
CA ALA A 143 -13.54 -9.24 -9.61
C ALA A 143 -12.72 -9.84 -10.78
N PRO A 144 -11.37 -9.78 -10.79
CA PRO A 144 -10.60 -10.19 -11.95
C PRO A 144 -10.57 -11.71 -12.10
N THR A 145 -11.12 -12.24 -13.20
CA THR A 145 -11.09 -13.67 -13.53
C THR A 145 -9.99 -14.00 -14.53
N GLU A 146 -9.73 -13.10 -15.48
CA GLU A 146 -8.86 -13.36 -16.62
C GLU A 146 -7.38 -13.13 -16.32
N ASN A 147 -6.54 -14.01 -16.87
CA ASN A 147 -5.08 -13.89 -16.76
C ASN A 147 -4.53 -12.58 -17.35
N ALA A 148 -5.16 -12.07 -18.42
CA ALA A 148 -4.80 -10.80 -19.03
C ALA A 148 -5.02 -9.64 -18.06
N THR A 149 -6.16 -9.61 -17.37
CA THR A 149 -6.48 -8.61 -16.35
C THR A 149 -5.47 -8.66 -15.20
N TRP A 150 -5.12 -9.85 -14.71
CA TRP A 150 -4.07 -9.99 -13.70
C TRP A 150 -2.70 -9.50 -14.17
N LYS A 151 -2.36 -9.67 -15.46
CA LYS A 151 -1.13 -9.12 -16.02
C LYS A 151 -1.16 -7.58 -16.02
N ALA A 152 -2.28 -6.98 -16.37
CA ALA A 152 -2.47 -5.53 -16.31
C ALA A 152 -2.34 -4.99 -14.88
N ILE A 153 -3.06 -5.59 -13.91
CA ILE A 153 -2.99 -5.18 -12.48
C ILE A 153 -1.55 -5.24 -11.97
N LYS A 154 -0.80 -6.30 -12.29
CA LYS A 154 0.62 -6.42 -11.91
C LYS A 154 1.48 -5.33 -12.55
N SER A 155 1.26 -5.02 -13.82
CA SER A 155 2.01 -3.97 -14.52
C SER A 155 1.74 -2.61 -13.89
N ASP A 156 0.47 -2.27 -13.73
CA ASP A 156 0.05 -0.94 -13.28
C ASP A 156 0.40 -0.69 -11.80
N SER A 157 0.25 -1.71 -10.95
CA SER A 157 0.68 -1.61 -9.54
C SER A 157 2.20 -1.47 -9.40
N LEU A 158 2.97 -2.16 -10.24
CA LEU A 158 4.43 -2.01 -10.24
C LEU A 158 4.84 -0.62 -10.71
N ILE A 159 4.21 -0.09 -11.76
CA ILE A 159 4.47 1.28 -12.23
C ILE A 159 4.24 2.26 -11.08
N LEU A 160 3.09 2.21 -10.40
CA LEU A 160 2.78 3.12 -9.28
C LEU A 160 3.74 2.95 -8.08
N ALA A 161 4.18 1.72 -7.80
CA ALA A 161 5.17 1.48 -6.75
C ALA A 161 6.52 2.13 -7.09
N GLU A 162 6.96 2.00 -8.34
CA GLU A 162 8.19 2.61 -8.84
C GLU A 162 8.06 4.14 -8.97
N SER A 163 6.86 4.67 -9.22
CA SER A 163 6.60 6.12 -9.13
C SER A 163 7.01 6.68 -7.78
N GLY A 164 6.79 5.93 -6.69
CA GLY A 164 7.25 6.34 -5.36
C GLY A 164 8.77 6.49 -5.24
N ASN A 165 9.56 5.65 -5.93
CA ASN A 165 11.02 5.83 -6.01
C ASN A 165 11.38 7.11 -6.77
N LEU A 166 10.68 7.40 -7.88
CA LEU A 166 10.92 8.60 -8.66
C LEU A 166 10.56 9.87 -7.88
N LEU A 167 9.50 9.83 -7.06
CA LEU A 167 9.10 10.92 -6.19
C LEU A 167 10.14 11.16 -5.08
N ILE A 168 10.74 10.11 -4.51
CA ILE A 168 11.81 10.26 -3.50
C ILE A 168 12.99 11.09 -4.04
N GLY A 169 13.30 10.97 -5.33
CA GLY A 169 14.34 11.76 -6.00
C GLY A 169 13.94 13.19 -6.39
N ARG A 170 12.70 13.61 -6.10
CA ARG A 170 12.12 14.90 -6.51
C ARG A 170 11.49 15.67 -5.34
N PRO A 171 12.16 15.82 -4.18
CA PRO A 171 11.56 16.52 -3.06
C PRO A 171 11.39 18.02 -3.38
N PRO A 172 10.27 18.64 -2.97
CA PRO A 172 10.15 20.10 -2.97
C PRO A 172 11.14 20.73 -1.98
N GLU A 173 11.42 22.03 -2.16
CA GLU A 173 12.31 22.78 -1.25
C GLU A 173 11.76 22.86 0.18
N LYS A 174 10.43 22.93 0.32
CA LYS A 174 9.72 22.97 1.60
C LYS A 174 9.10 21.60 1.87
N ASP A 175 9.07 21.20 3.15
CA ASP A 175 8.40 19.97 3.61
C ASP A 175 8.91 18.67 2.95
N ALA A 176 10.19 18.65 2.53
CA ALA A 176 10.83 17.50 1.90
C ALA A 176 10.72 16.20 2.73
N ALA A 177 10.75 16.29 4.07
CA ALA A 177 10.61 15.13 4.94
C ALA A 177 9.22 14.47 4.83
N ASP A 178 8.16 15.30 4.77
CA ASP A 178 6.79 14.80 4.62
C ASP A 178 6.57 14.26 3.20
N TRP A 179 7.13 14.93 2.19
CA TRP A 179 7.15 14.42 0.82
C TRP A 179 7.76 13.01 0.74
N LEU A 180 8.95 12.83 1.31
CA LEU A 180 9.64 11.54 1.35
C LEU A 180 8.82 10.46 2.07
N LYS A 181 8.12 10.84 3.15
CA LYS A 181 7.23 9.95 3.88
C LYS A 181 6.06 9.48 3.00
N HIS A 182 5.36 10.40 2.33
CA HIS A 182 4.26 10.03 1.43
C HIS A 182 4.74 9.19 0.24
N ALA A 183 5.84 9.60 -0.42
CA ALA A 183 6.42 8.87 -1.53
C ALA A 183 6.84 7.43 -1.15
N SER A 184 7.42 7.27 0.05
CA SER A 184 7.75 5.95 0.60
C SER A 184 6.50 5.11 0.90
N GLY A 185 5.45 5.74 1.43
CA GLY A 185 4.16 5.08 1.67
C GLY A 185 3.50 4.57 0.39
N VAL A 186 3.48 5.40 -0.67
CA VAL A 186 3.01 5.01 -2.02
C VAL A 186 3.79 3.82 -2.53
N ARG A 187 5.12 3.86 -2.45
CA ARG A 187 6.01 2.76 -2.87
C ARG A 187 5.71 1.46 -2.13
N GLU A 188 5.60 1.52 -0.81
CA GLU A 188 5.39 0.34 0.04
C GLU A 188 4.03 -0.32 -0.23
N VAL A 189 2.96 0.47 -0.25
CA VAL A 189 1.61 -0.03 -0.48
C VAL A 189 1.43 -0.49 -1.93
N GLY A 190 1.95 0.25 -2.90
CA GLY A 190 1.98 -0.17 -4.31
C GLY A 190 2.72 -1.49 -4.50
N GLY A 191 3.85 -1.68 -3.81
CA GLY A 191 4.58 -2.95 -3.79
C GLY A 191 3.78 -4.09 -3.15
N SER A 192 2.97 -3.80 -2.15
CA SER A 192 2.06 -4.77 -1.52
C SER A 192 0.90 -5.16 -2.44
N LEU A 193 0.31 -4.20 -3.14
CA LEU A 193 -0.66 -4.43 -4.21
C LEU A 193 -0.07 -5.32 -5.31
N TYR A 194 1.14 -5.03 -5.78
CA TYR A 194 1.84 -5.85 -6.76
C TYR A 194 2.03 -7.30 -6.29
N LYS A 195 2.43 -7.49 -5.02
CA LYS A 195 2.58 -8.83 -4.43
C LYS A 195 1.25 -9.58 -4.34
N ALA A 196 0.16 -8.91 -3.99
CA ALA A 196 -1.18 -9.50 -3.97
C ALA A 196 -1.62 -9.90 -5.40
N ALA A 197 -1.38 -9.03 -6.38
CA ALA A 197 -1.69 -9.29 -7.79
C ALA A 197 -0.87 -10.45 -8.37
N LYS A 198 0.39 -10.65 -7.93
CA LYS A 198 1.19 -11.85 -8.28
C LYS A 198 0.55 -13.15 -7.81
N LYS A 199 -0.10 -13.12 -6.65
CA LYS A 199 -0.84 -14.27 -6.09
C LYS A 199 -2.26 -14.40 -6.66
N LYS A 200 -2.71 -13.42 -7.46
CA LYS A 200 -4.09 -13.29 -7.96
C LYS A 200 -5.12 -13.27 -6.83
N ASP A 201 -4.76 -12.66 -5.71
CA ASP A 201 -5.66 -12.51 -4.56
C ASP A 201 -6.54 -11.28 -4.76
N ALA A 202 -7.79 -11.48 -5.19
CA ALA A 202 -8.71 -10.38 -5.49
C ALA A 202 -9.06 -9.54 -4.26
N ALA A 203 -9.28 -10.19 -3.12
CA ALA A 203 -9.64 -9.51 -1.88
C ALA A 203 -8.48 -8.66 -1.37
N GLU A 204 -7.28 -9.24 -1.29
CA GLU A 204 -6.10 -8.51 -0.84
C GLU A 204 -5.68 -7.44 -1.86
N SER A 205 -5.81 -7.70 -3.16
CA SER A 205 -5.51 -6.67 -4.18
C SER A 205 -6.45 -5.47 -4.05
N ARG A 206 -7.75 -5.68 -3.85
CA ARG A 206 -8.69 -4.57 -3.64
C ARG A 206 -8.35 -3.76 -2.38
N LYS A 207 -8.08 -4.44 -1.26
CA LYS A 207 -7.68 -3.79 -0.01
C LYS A 207 -6.41 -2.95 -0.17
N GLN A 208 -5.38 -3.51 -0.80
CA GLN A 208 -4.12 -2.79 -1.03
C GLN A 208 -4.28 -1.63 -2.02
N TRP A 209 -5.21 -1.75 -2.97
CA TRP A 209 -5.59 -0.64 -3.84
C TRP A 209 -6.21 0.51 -3.08
N GLU A 210 -7.18 0.24 -2.21
CA GLU A 210 -7.81 1.27 -1.37
C GLU A 210 -6.78 1.96 -0.45
N LEU A 211 -5.86 1.19 0.14
CA LEU A 211 -4.75 1.74 0.93
C LEU A 211 -3.81 2.61 0.08
N LEU A 212 -3.57 2.25 -1.18
CA LEU A 212 -2.76 3.05 -2.09
C LEU A 212 -3.42 4.41 -2.33
N LEU A 213 -4.74 4.43 -2.55
CA LEU A 213 -5.49 5.68 -2.72
C LEU A 213 -5.43 6.57 -1.48
N ILE A 214 -5.45 5.99 -0.28
CA ILE A 214 -5.26 6.74 0.97
C ILE A 214 -3.88 7.43 0.97
N GLN A 215 -2.82 6.75 0.54
CA GLN A 215 -1.48 7.36 0.45
C GLN A 215 -1.41 8.47 -0.61
N CYS A 216 -1.97 8.23 -1.80
CA CYS A 216 -2.04 9.24 -2.86
C CYS A 216 -2.79 10.49 -2.37
N ASN A 217 -3.96 10.31 -1.76
CA ASN A 217 -4.81 11.39 -1.30
C ASN A 217 -4.21 12.15 -0.11
N ALA A 218 -3.47 11.49 0.77
CA ALA A 218 -2.73 12.17 1.85
C ALA A 218 -1.68 13.13 1.26
N CYS A 219 -0.96 12.71 0.22
CA CYS A 219 -0.03 13.58 -0.49
C CYS A 219 -0.75 14.73 -1.21
N HIS A 220 -1.82 14.44 -1.97
CA HIS A 220 -2.57 15.47 -2.69
C HIS A 220 -3.21 16.51 -1.75
N THR A 221 -3.66 16.08 -0.56
CA THR A 221 -4.17 17.00 0.45
C THR A 221 -3.09 18.00 0.90
N GLN A 222 -1.86 17.53 1.13
CA GLN A 222 -0.77 18.37 1.64
C GLN A 222 -0.10 19.21 0.53
N PHE A 223 0.14 18.63 -0.64
CA PHE A 223 0.97 19.24 -1.68
C PHE A 223 0.19 19.76 -2.89
N ALA A 224 -1.06 19.33 -3.08
CA ALA A 224 -1.94 19.80 -4.15
C ALA A 224 -3.19 20.52 -3.62
N GLY A 225 -3.22 20.89 -2.34
CA GLY A 225 -4.36 21.59 -1.74
C GLY A 225 -5.67 20.80 -1.75
N GLY A 226 -5.61 19.47 -1.92
CA GLY A 226 -6.79 18.63 -2.10
C GLY A 226 -7.37 18.66 -3.52
N GLU A 227 -6.69 19.28 -4.49
CA GLU A 227 -6.98 19.09 -5.90
C GLU A 227 -6.51 17.68 -6.30
N HIS A 228 -7.26 16.99 -7.16
CA HIS A 228 -6.96 15.61 -7.64
C HIS A 228 -7.20 14.45 -6.65
N MET A 229 -8.22 14.56 -5.79
CA MET A 229 -8.60 13.44 -4.92
C MET A 229 -9.10 12.22 -5.69
N LEU A 230 -8.51 11.07 -5.39
CA LEU A 230 -8.81 9.80 -6.03
C LEU A 230 -9.89 9.04 -5.28
N ALA A 231 -10.73 8.32 -6.03
CA ALA A 231 -11.76 7.44 -5.47
C ALA A 231 -11.58 6.01 -5.99
N PRO A 232 -11.95 4.98 -5.19
CA PRO A 232 -11.96 3.58 -5.62
C PRO A 232 -12.73 3.33 -6.92
#